data_AF-A0A3S5ASL7-F1
#
_entry.id   AF-A0A3S5ASL7-F1
#
_cell.length_a   1.000
_cell.length_b   1.000
_cell.length_c   1.000
_cell.angle_alpha   90.00
_cell.angle_beta   90.00
_cell.angle_gamma   90.00
#
_symmetry.space_group_name_H-M   'P 1'
#
loop_
_entity.id
_entity.type
_entity.pdbx_description
1 polymer ?
#
loop_
_entity_poly.entity_id
_entity_poly.type
_entity_poly.pdbx_seq_one_letter_code
_entity_poly.pdbx_strand_id
1 'polypeptide(L)'
;MQAATLCLDDVVSHLAQYAPSNDSMNIRYGTAGFRSKSHLLHGVCIRAGKGEAVGVMVTASHNHYEDNGIKIIDNGGEMLEIAWEKICEDLVTCPSDRLKAWFLSHWKKFPIQSPVEPCVYIGWDTRPSSPALAKEVDSGARLLRAKCINLGIVTTPQLHYSVHLHVSRHDIWDAIVHHYPLENSFASGRY
;
A
#
# COMPACT_ATOMS: atom_id res chain seq x y z
N MET A 1 15.80 -15.92 -16.96
CA MET A 1 16.31 -14.67 -16.38
C MET A 1 16.42 -14.86 -14.88
N GLN A 2 17.62 -14.80 -14.30
CA GLN A 2 17.75 -14.74 -12.84
C GLN A 2 17.15 -13.41 -12.37
N ALA A 3 16.12 -13.49 -11.53
CA ALA A 3 15.56 -12.32 -10.88
C ALA A 3 16.69 -11.60 -10.12
N ALA A 4 16.90 -10.30 -10.36
CA ALA A 4 17.87 -9.52 -9.62
C ALA A 4 17.56 -9.64 -8.11
N THR A 5 18.54 -10.08 -7.33
CA THR A 5 18.43 -10.15 -5.87
C THR A 5 18.20 -8.74 -5.34
N LEU A 6 17.12 -8.53 -4.59
CA LEU A 6 16.85 -7.24 -3.95
C LEU A 6 17.99 -6.89 -3.00
N CYS A 7 18.65 -5.76 -3.23
CA CYS A 7 19.70 -5.27 -2.36
C CYS A 7 19.07 -4.54 -1.16
N LEU A 8 19.23 -5.11 0.05
CA LEU A 8 18.70 -4.50 1.27
C LEU A 8 19.27 -3.09 1.51
N ASP A 9 20.53 -2.85 1.14
CA ASP A 9 21.15 -1.54 1.32
C ASP A 9 20.50 -0.46 0.45
N ASP A 10 20.04 -0.82 -0.75
CA ASP A 10 19.29 0.09 -1.63
C ASP A 10 17.90 0.40 -1.04
N VAL A 11 17.22 -0.63 -0.51
CA VAL A 11 15.93 -0.46 0.19
C VAL A 11 16.06 0.52 1.36
N VAL A 12 17.04 0.28 2.22
CA VAL A 12 17.29 1.12 3.40
C VAL A 12 17.65 2.54 3.00
N SER A 13 18.54 2.71 2.02
CA SER A 13 18.99 4.03 1.55
C SER A 13 17.83 4.83 0.93
N HIS A 14 16.92 4.17 0.22
CA HIS A 14 15.75 4.83 -0.34
C HIS A 14 14.75 5.23 0.74
N LEU A 15 14.41 4.33 1.67
CA LEU A 15 13.47 4.64 2.77
C LEU A 15 14.00 5.69 3.74
N ALA A 16 15.32 5.83 3.88
CA ALA A 16 15.95 6.86 4.70
C ALA A 16 15.74 8.27 4.14
N GLN A 17 15.54 8.43 2.82
CA GLN A 17 15.22 9.72 2.18
C GLN A 17 13.81 10.21 2.52
N TYR A 18 12.94 9.29 2.97
CA TYR A 18 11.57 9.54 3.37
C TYR A 18 11.39 9.31 4.88
N ALA A 19 12.37 9.72 5.69
CA ALA A 19 12.29 9.62 7.14
C ALA A 19 11.05 10.40 7.64
N PRO A 20 10.11 9.75 8.36
CA PRO A 20 8.95 10.43 8.91
C PRO A 20 9.37 11.48 9.93
N SER A 21 8.60 12.57 10.04
CA SER A 21 8.83 13.56 11.11
C SER A 21 8.52 12.94 12.49
N ASN A 22 9.01 13.58 13.57
CA ASN A 22 8.69 13.15 14.93
C ASN A 22 7.17 13.05 15.18
N ASP A 23 6.40 13.99 14.63
CA ASP A 23 4.93 13.96 14.72
C ASP A 23 4.33 12.81 13.93
N SER A 24 4.92 12.50 12.76
CA SER A 24 4.50 11.36 11.92
C SER A 24 4.72 10.03 12.63
N MET A 25 5.78 9.90 13.44
CA MET A 25 6.07 8.71 14.24
C MET A 25 5.08 8.47 15.38
N ASN A 26 4.23 9.45 15.72
CA ASN A 26 3.18 9.26 16.72
C ASN A 26 1.88 8.70 16.12
N ILE A 27 1.79 8.57 14.80
CA ILE A 27 0.62 8.04 14.11
C ILE A 27 0.56 6.52 14.32
N ARG A 28 -0.61 6.03 14.71
CA ARG A 28 -0.89 4.61 14.95
C ARG A 28 -1.79 4.04 13.87
N TYR A 29 -1.65 2.75 13.59
CA TYR A 29 -2.55 2.02 12.71
C TYR A 29 -3.80 1.68 13.50
N GLY A 30 -4.93 2.28 13.12
CA GLY A 30 -6.24 1.97 13.71
C GLY A 30 -7.07 1.05 12.82
N THR A 31 -8.32 0.83 13.22
CA THR A 31 -9.33 0.08 12.43
C THR A 31 -9.54 0.62 11.03
N ALA A 32 -9.14 1.86 10.75
CA ALA A 32 -9.26 2.50 9.44
C ALA A 32 -7.91 2.86 8.82
N GLY A 33 -6.84 2.21 9.28
CA GLY A 33 -5.46 2.43 8.86
C GLY A 33 -4.80 3.64 9.53
N PHE A 34 -3.73 4.14 8.93
CA PHE A 34 -3.08 5.38 9.35
C PHE A 34 -3.92 6.57 8.93
N ARG A 35 -4.22 7.50 9.85
CA ARG A 35 -4.95 8.74 9.54
C ARG A 35 -4.35 9.91 10.30
N SER A 36 -4.13 11.01 9.59
CA SER A 36 -3.61 12.25 10.17
C SER A 36 -3.78 13.40 9.18
N LYS A 37 -3.26 14.58 9.52
CA LYS A 37 -3.02 15.66 8.55
C LYS A 37 -2.16 15.13 7.41
N SER A 38 -2.54 15.45 6.18
CA SER A 38 -1.90 14.90 4.98
C SER A 38 -0.39 15.12 4.93
N HIS A 39 0.10 16.27 5.38
CA HIS A 39 1.54 16.56 5.41
C HIS A 39 2.33 15.70 6.41
N LEU A 40 1.67 15.06 7.39
CA LEU A 40 2.28 14.13 8.35
C LEU A 40 2.27 12.67 7.85
N LEU A 41 1.70 12.41 6.67
CA LEU A 41 1.66 11.06 6.09
C LEU A 41 2.81 10.81 5.10
N HIS A 42 3.60 11.83 4.79
CA HIS A 42 4.85 11.66 4.06
C HIS A 42 5.80 10.75 4.83
N GLY A 43 6.41 9.78 4.16
CA GLY A 43 7.26 8.76 4.78
C GLY A 43 6.50 7.64 5.49
N VAL A 44 5.27 7.87 5.93
CA VAL A 44 4.35 6.80 6.39
C VAL A 44 3.93 5.95 5.19
N CYS A 45 3.58 6.60 4.08
CA CYS A 45 3.04 5.94 2.88
C CYS A 45 4.00 4.95 2.23
N ILE A 46 5.26 5.36 2.06
CA ILE A 46 6.29 4.51 1.46
C ILE A 46 6.66 3.31 2.33
N ARG A 47 6.32 3.35 3.62
CA ARG A 47 6.56 2.31 4.61
C ARG A 47 5.34 1.44 4.89
N ALA A 48 4.16 1.83 4.40
CA ALA A 48 2.91 1.11 4.60
C ALA A 48 2.72 0.06 3.52
N GLY A 49 2.95 -1.21 3.85
CA GLY A 49 2.78 -2.29 2.91
C GLY A 49 2.86 -3.66 3.58
N LYS A 50 2.16 -4.62 2.98
CA LYS A 50 2.32 -6.03 3.26
C LYS A 50 3.19 -6.62 2.15
N GLY A 51 3.96 -7.64 2.49
CA GLY A 51 4.81 -8.29 1.52
C GLY A 51 4.03 -9.00 0.40
N GLU A 52 2.75 -9.28 0.56
CA GLU A 52 1.93 -10.08 -0.37
C GLU A 52 1.02 -9.22 -1.26
N ALA A 53 0.21 -9.87 -2.10
CA ALA A 53 -0.79 -9.15 -2.86
C ALA A 53 -1.83 -8.48 -1.94
N VAL A 54 -2.03 -7.18 -2.07
CA VAL A 54 -2.90 -6.36 -1.19
C VAL A 54 -3.50 -5.18 -1.94
N GLY A 55 -4.56 -4.61 -1.37
CA GLY A 55 -5.03 -3.26 -1.74
C GLY A 55 -4.50 -2.20 -0.79
N VAL A 56 -4.25 -1.00 -1.31
CA VAL A 56 -3.91 0.18 -0.52
C VAL A 56 -4.82 1.33 -0.95
N MET A 57 -5.72 1.73 -0.04
CA MET A 57 -6.62 2.86 -0.24
C MET A 57 -6.03 4.11 0.40
N VAL A 58 -5.83 5.17 -0.39
CA VAL A 58 -5.49 6.50 0.14
C VAL A 58 -6.78 7.30 0.32
N THR A 59 -7.22 7.43 1.57
CA THR A 59 -8.42 8.18 1.94
C THR A 59 -8.48 8.42 3.44
N ALA A 60 -9.11 9.52 3.85
CA ALA A 60 -9.61 9.69 5.22
C ALA A 60 -11.14 9.64 5.33
N SER A 61 -11.84 9.15 4.31
CA SER A 61 -13.30 8.98 4.33
C SER A 61 -14.01 10.29 4.74
N HIS A 62 -14.67 10.32 5.89
CA HIS A 62 -15.45 11.45 6.39
C HIS A 62 -14.63 12.55 7.10
N ASN A 63 -13.31 12.38 7.26
CA ASN A 63 -12.45 13.38 7.89
C ASN A 63 -12.35 14.68 7.07
N HIS A 64 -11.86 15.75 7.71
CA HIS A 64 -11.68 17.06 7.06
C HIS A 64 -10.73 16.97 5.85
N TYR A 65 -10.89 17.80 4.82
CA TYR A 65 -10.16 17.65 3.53
C TYR A 65 -8.62 17.75 3.66
N GLU A 66 -8.14 18.42 4.70
CA GLU A 66 -6.71 18.55 5.03
C GLU A 66 -6.10 17.25 5.58
N ASP A 67 -6.96 16.39 6.13
CA ASP A 67 -6.57 15.08 6.61
C ASP A 67 -6.48 14.13 5.41
N ASN A 68 -5.70 13.06 5.55
CA ASN A 68 -5.76 11.93 4.65
C ASN A 68 -5.44 10.66 5.44
N GLY A 69 -5.30 9.54 4.76
CA GLY A 69 -4.97 8.28 5.41
C GLY A 69 -4.64 7.20 4.42
N ILE A 70 -4.16 6.09 4.95
CA ILE A 70 -3.86 4.89 4.19
C ILE A 70 -4.45 3.71 4.91
N LYS A 71 -5.20 2.90 4.16
CA LYS A 71 -5.76 1.65 4.63
C LYS A 71 -5.27 0.51 3.75
N ILE A 72 -4.69 -0.51 4.36
CA ILE A 72 -4.28 -1.74 3.69
C ILE A 72 -5.46 -2.73 3.75
N ILE A 73 -5.72 -3.37 2.61
CA ILE A 73 -6.74 -4.38 2.37
C ILE A 73 -6.01 -5.68 2.09
N ASP A 74 -6.32 -6.73 2.84
CA ASP A 74 -5.65 -8.00 2.69
C ASP A 74 -6.12 -8.75 1.42
N ASN A 75 -5.45 -9.85 1.07
CA ASN A 75 -5.58 -10.54 -0.21
C ASN A 75 -7.01 -11.06 -0.51
N GLY A 76 -7.82 -11.39 0.48
CA GLY A 76 -9.22 -11.81 0.28
C GLY A 76 -10.20 -10.65 0.13
N GLY A 77 -9.72 -9.39 0.24
CA GLY A 77 -10.55 -8.19 0.28
C GLY A 77 -11.01 -7.82 1.69
N GLU A 78 -10.52 -8.46 2.74
CA GLU A 78 -10.78 -8.13 4.14
C GLU A 78 -9.84 -7.05 4.69
N MET A 79 -9.98 -6.76 5.98
CA MET A 79 -9.10 -5.85 6.70
C MET A 79 -7.74 -6.49 6.94
N LEU A 80 -6.69 -5.67 7.04
CA LEU A 80 -5.35 -6.14 7.40
C LEU A 80 -5.36 -6.93 8.71
N GLU A 81 -4.65 -8.05 8.73
CA GLU A 81 -4.44 -8.83 9.96
C GLU A 81 -3.71 -7.99 11.04
N ILE A 82 -4.16 -8.09 12.30
CA ILE A 82 -3.62 -7.36 13.46
C ILE A 82 -2.10 -7.51 13.58
N ALA A 83 -1.55 -8.69 13.29
CA ALA A 83 -0.11 -8.93 13.32
C ALA A 83 0.66 -8.02 12.33
N TRP A 84 0.05 -7.74 11.17
CA TRP A 84 0.60 -6.85 10.15
C TRP A 84 0.38 -5.37 10.45
N GLU A 85 -0.68 -5.00 11.17
CA GLU A 85 -0.86 -3.64 11.68
C GLU A 85 0.37 -3.24 12.52
N LYS A 86 0.78 -4.13 13.45
CA LYS A 86 1.94 -3.88 14.31
C LYS A 86 3.25 -3.78 13.53
N ILE A 87 3.45 -4.64 12.53
CA ILE A 87 4.63 -4.59 11.64
C ILE A 87 4.68 -3.25 10.89
N CYS A 88 3.55 -2.78 10.37
CA CYS A 88 3.47 -1.50 9.66
C CYS A 88 3.81 -0.34 10.61
N GLU A 89 3.25 -0.32 11.82
CA GLU A 89 3.58 0.70 12.83
C GLU A 89 5.06 0.71 13.19
N ASP A 90 5.64 -0.47 13.42
CA ASP A 90 7.04 -0.59 13.82
C ASP A 90 7.96 -0.10 12.70
N LEU A 91 7.61 -0.34 11.42
CA LEU A 91 8.38 0.16 10.28
C LEU A 91 8.25 1.68 10.11
N VAL A 92 7.03 2.22 10.23
CA VAL A 92 6.77 3.67 10.18
C VAL A 92 7.55 4.40 11.26
N THR A 93 7.57 3.86 12.47
CA THR A 93 8.27 4.47 13.62
C THR A 93 9.77 4.13 13.68
N CYS A 94 10.28 3.30 12.76
CA CYS A 94 11.68 2.88 12.74
C CYS A 94 12.61 4.04 12.30
N PRO A 95 13.56 4.48 13.14
CA PRO A 95 14.58 5.44 12.73
C PRO A 95 15.45 4.92 11.59
N SER A 96 15.96 5.83 10.74
CA SER A 96 16.72 5.47 9.53
C SER A 96 17.96 4.62 9.80
N ASP A 97 18.67 4.85 10.91
CA ASP A 97 19.85 4.08 11.35
C ASP A 97 19.50 2.67 11.84
N ARG A 98 18.23 2.43 12.19
CA ARG A 98 17.70 1.13 12.66
C ARG A 98 17.01 0.34 11.56
N LEU A 99 16.68 0.95 10.41
CA LEU A 99 15.98 0.30 9.30
C LEU A 99 16.63 -1.01 8.86
N LYS A 100 17.96 -1.03 8.68
CA LYS A 100 18.68 -2.24 8.26
C LYS A 100 18.49 -3.39 9.24
N ALA A 101 18.62 -3.12 10.53
CA ALA A 101 18.43 -4.11 11.58
C ALA A 101 16.96 -4.59 11.64
N TRP A 102 16.00 -3.66 11.47
CA TRP A 102 14.58 -3.97 11.42
C TRP A 102 14.25 -4.89 10.25
N PHE A 103 14.74 -4.58 9.05
CA PHE A 103 14.54 -5.43 7.89
C PHE A 103 15.18 -6.78 8.09
N LEU A 104 16.41 -6.88 8.62
CA LEU A 104 17.04 -8.19 8.89
C LEU A 104 16.22 -9.06 9.85
N SER A 105 15.58 -8.47 10.87
CA SER A 105 14.74 -9.24 11.81
C SER A 105 13.37 -9.61 11.25
N HIS A 106 12.85 -8.87 10.27
CA HIS A 106 11.56 -9.12 9.63
C HIS A 106 11.65 -9.70 8.22
N TRP A 107 12.86 -9.84 7.66
CA TRP A 107 13.10 -10.13 6.24
C TRP A 107 12.39 -11.40 5.77
N LYS A 108 12.39 -12.43 6.63
CA LYS A 108 11.74 -13.71 6.35
C LYS A 108 10.21 -13.62 6.23
N LYS A 109 9.60 -12.55 6.78
CA LYS A 109 8.15 -12.29 6.66
C LYS A 109 7.79 -11.60 5.34
N PHE A 110 8.75 -10.99 4.66
CA PHE A 110 8.53 -10.43 3.35
C PHE A 110 8.80 -11.51 2.29
N PRO A 111 7.91 -11.69 1.30
CA PRO A 111 8.06 -12.69 0.25
C PRO A 111 9.06 -12.22 -0.82
N ILE A 112 10.12 -11.52 -0.40
CA ILE A 112 11.24 -11.10 -1.26
C ILE A 112 11.94 -12.33 -1.86
N GLN A 113 11.81 -13.49 -1.20
CA GLN A 113 12.28 -14.79 -1.66
C GLN A 113 11.18 -15.65 -2.31
N SER A 114 9.92 -15.19 -2.33
CA SER A 114 8.86 -15.91 -3.01
C SER A 114 9.07 -15.86 -4.52
N PRO A 115 8.85 -16.96 -5.25
CA PRO A 115 8.81 -16.92 -6.71
C PRO A 115 7.61 -16.14 -7.24
N VAL A 116 6.60 -15.89 -6.40
CA VAL A 116 5.41 -15.12 -6.75
C VAL A 116 5.67 -13.63 -6.47
N GLU A 117 5.61 -12.83 -7.53
CA GLU A 117 5.70 -11.38 -7.44
C GLU A 117 4.45 -10.82 -6.71
N PRO A 118 4.61 -10.09 -5.60
CA PRO A 118 3.45 -9.53 -4.91
C PRO A 118 2.80 -8.43 -5.75
N CYS A 119 1.48 -8.30 -5.66
CA CYS A 119 0.71 -7.35 -6.46
C CYS A 119 -0.02 -6.34 -5.56
N VAL A 120 0.29 -5.06 -5.69
CA VAL A 120 -0.31 -3.99 -4.87
C VAL A 120 -1.28 -3.18 -5.73
N TYR A 121 -2.56 -3.18 -5.34
CA TYR A 121 -3.62 -2.38 -5.96
C TYR A 121 -3.74 -1.05 -5.24
N ILE A 122 -3.53 0.05 -5.96
CA ILE A 122 -3.51 1.39 -5.35
C ILE A 122 -4.68 2.19 -5.86
N GLY A 123 -5.55 2.61 -4.95
CA GLY A 123 -6.70 3.45 -5.23
C GLY A 123 -6.75 4.64 -4.28
N TRP A 124 -7.38 5.72 -4.70
CA TRP A 124 -7.49 6.92 -3.86
C TRP A 124 -8.77 7.72 -4.09
N ASP A 125 -9.11 8.56 -3.11
CA ASP A 125 -10.23 9.50 -3.21
C ASP A 125 -9.82 10.84 -3.85
N THR A 126 -10.74 11.80 -3.93
CA THR A 126 -10.51 13.09 -4.60
C THR A 126 -9.75 14.12 -3.76
N ARG A 127 -9.12 13.74 -2.63
CA ARG A 127 -8.36 14.72 -1.81
C ARG A 127 -7.15 15.23 -2.59
N PRO A 128 -6.80 16.53 -2.51
CA PRO A 128 -5.66 17.09 -3.24
C PRO A 128 -4.32 16.40 -2.92
N SER A 129 -4.16 15.89 -1.70
CA SER A 129 -2.96 15.18 -1.26
C SER A 129 -2.88 13.72 -1.74
N SER A 130 -4.01 13.14 -2.15
CA SER A 130 -4.11 11.71 -2.46
C SER A 130 -3.15 11.22 -3.55
N PRO A 131 -2.99 11.91 -4.71
CA PRO A 131 -2.05 11.46 -5.74
C PRO A 131 -0.60 11.41 -5.28
N ALA A 132 -0.17 12.36 -4.44
CA ALA A 132 1.20 12.39 -3.93
C ALA A 132 1.47 11.25 -2.93
N LEU A 133 0.52 11.01 -2.01
CA LEU A 133 0.61 9.91 -1.06
C LEU A 133 0.53 8.54 -1.75
N ALA A 134 -0.32 8.39 -2.77
CA ALA A 134 -0.39 7.18 -3.59
C ALA A 134 0.92 6.89 -4.34
N LYS A 135 1.62 7.93 -4.80
CA LYS A 135 2.94 7.80 -5.42
C LYS A 135 4.00 7.28 -4.44
N GLU A 136 3.94 7.69 -3.17
CA GLU A 136 4.81 7.14 -2.13
C GLU A 136 4.53 5.66 -1.87
N VAL A 137 3.24 5.26 -1.84
CA VAL A 137 2.85 3.85 -1.75
C VAL A 137 3.42 3.05 -2.92
N ASP A 138 3.24 3.52 -4.16
CA ASP A 138 3.76 2.87 -5.37
C ASP A 138 5.30 2.74 -5.31
N SER A 139 6.00 3.80 -4.89
CA SER A 139 7.46 3.81 -4.70
C SER A 139 7.91 2.74 -3.69
N GLY A 140 7.26 2.66 -2.53
CA GLY A 140 7.60 1.71 -1.47
C GLY A 140 7.31 0.26 -1.87
N ALA A 141 6.16 0.03 -2.50
CA ALA A 141 5.78 -1.29 -2.99
C ALA A 141 6.74 -1.79 -4.09
N ARG A 142 7.09 -0.94 -5.07
CA ARG A 142 8.07 -1.29 -6.12
C ARG A 142 9.47 -1.53 -5.58
N LEU A 143 9.87 -0.79 -4.54
CA LEU A 143 11.14 -1.01 -3.85
C LEU A 143 11.23 -2.43 -3.26
N LEU A 144 10.09 -2.99 -2.84
CA LEU A 144 9.97 -4.37 -2.37
C LEU A 144 9.60 -5.37 -3.48
N ARG A 145 9.83 -4.98 -4.75
CA ARG A 145 9.58 -5.77 -5.96
C ARG A 145 8.11 -6.12 -6.20
N ALA A 146 7.17 -5.36 -5.65
CA ALA A 146 5.77 -5.56 -5.97
C ALA A 146 5.42 -4.98 -7.34
N LYS A 147 4.60 -5.72 -8.10
CA LYS A 147 3.87 -5.19 -9.24
C LYS A 147 2.77 -4.27 -8.71
N CYS A 148 2.83 -2.99 -9.05
CA CYS A 148 1.80 -2.03 -8.63
C CYS A 148 0.80 -1.77 -9.77
N ILE A 149 -0.49 -1.86 -9.45
CA ILE A 149 -1.61 -1.57 -10.34
C ILE A 149 -2.35 -0.35 -9.79
N ASN A 150 -2.18 0.80 -10.44
CA ASN A 150 -2.86 2.03 -10.08
C ASN A 150 -4.27 2.02 -10.68
N LEU A 151 -5.29 1.96 -9.81
CA LEU A 151 -6.70 2.04 -10.19
C LEU A 151 -7.20 3.49 -10.30
N GLY A 152 -6.42 4.46 -9.80
CA GLY A 152 -6.77 5.86 -9.87
C GLY A 152 -7.80 6.27 -8.82
N ILE A 153 -8.75 7.11 -9.24
CA ILE A 153 -9.84 7.58 -8.39
C ILE A 153 -10.88 6.46 -8.27
N VAL A 154 -10.98 5.88 -7.09
CA VAL A 154 -11.93 4.81 -6.77
C VAL A 154 -12.50 5.01 -5.38
N THR A 155 -13.67 4.44 -5.13
CA THR A 155 -14.24 4.33 -3.79
C THR A 155 -13.59 3.17 -3.03
N THR A 156 -13.61 3.23 -1.70
CA THR A 156 -13.06 2.16 -0.86
C THR A 156 -13.69 0.79 -1.19
N PRO A 157 -15.02 0.64 -1.35
CA PRO A 157 -15.61 -0.64 -1.76
C PRO A 157 -15.14 -1.15 -3.13
N GLN A 158 -14.93 -0.27 -4.11
CA GLN A 158 -14.42 -0.65 -5.44
C GLN A 158 -13.00 -1.23 -5.35
N LEU A 159 -12.14 -0.65 -4.50
CA LEU A 159 -10.81 -1.20 -4.27
C LEU A 159 -10.88 -2.57 -3.57
N HIS A 160 -11.68 -2.71 -2.51
CA HIS A 160 -11.91 -4.00 -1.84
C HIS A 160 -12.36 -5.09 -2.84
N TYR A 161 -13.32 -4.75 -3.70
CA TYR A 161 -13.82 -5.65 -4.74
C TYR A 161 -12.76 -6.02 -5.78
N SER A 162 -11.92 -5.06 -6.19
CA SER A 162 -10.85 -5.28 -7.16
C SER A 162 -9.81 -6.29 -6.63
N VAL A 163 -9.41 -6.15 -5.37
CA VAL A 163 -8.48 -7.10 -4.71
C VAL A 163 -9.11 -8.49 -4.64
N HIS A 164 -10.37 -8.56 -4.19
CA HIS A 164 -11.10 -9.83 -4.10
C HIS A 164 -11.23 -10.53 -5.46
N LEU A 165 -11.57 -9.80 -6.52
CA LEU A 165 -11.69 -10.35 -7.88
C LEU A 165 -10.37 -10.89 -8.40
N HIS A 166 -9.26 -10.19 -8.18
CA HIS A 166 -7.96 -10.67 -8.65
C HIS A 166 -7.59 -12.03 -8.04
N VAL A 167 -7.83 -12.19 -6.74
CA VAL A 167 -7.47 -13.41 -6.01
C VAL A 167 -8.45 -14.55 -6.28
N SER A 168 -9.75 -14.25 -6.39
CA SER A 168 -10.79 -15.28 -6.56
C SER A 168 -11.12 -15.62 -8.01
N ARG A 169 -10.90 -14.69 -8.96
CA ARG A 169 -11.40 -14.71 -10.35
C ARG A 169 -10.44 -14.01 -11.32
N HIS A 170 -9.22 -14.55 -11.43
CA HIS A 170 -8.19 -14.00 -12.33
C HIS A 170 -8.64 -13.90 -13.80
N ASP A 171 -9.52 -14.81 -14.24
CA ASP A 171 -10.15 -14.83 -15.56
C ASP A 171 -10.98 -13.56 -15.86
N ILE A 172 -11.78 -13.12 -14.88
CA ILE A 172 -12.59 -11.91 -14.99
C ILE A 172 -11.71 -10.66 -14.86
N TRP A 173 -10.75 -10.69 -13.94
CA TRP A 173 -9.86 -9.57 -13.69
C TRP A 173 -9.09 -9.14 -14.94
N ASP A 174 -8.49 -10.10 -15.65
CA ASP A 174 -7.74 -9.82 -16.88
C ASP A 174 -8.64 -9.23 -17.97
N ALA A 175 -9.89 -9.71 -18.08
CA ALA A 175 -10.86 -9.15 -19.01
C ALA A 175 -11.20 -7.69 -18.66
N ILE A 176 -11.41 -7.38 -17.38
CA ILE A 176 -11.70 -6.01 -16.94
C ILE A 176 -10.48 -5.11 -17.24
N VAL A 177 -9.30 -5.42 -16.72
CA VAL A 177 -8.12 -4.55 -16.86
C VAL A 177 -7.70 -4.35 -18.32
N HIS A 178 -7.82 -5.38 -19.16
CA HIS A 178 -7.37 -5.30 -20.55
C HIS A 178 -8.44 -4.84 -21.56
N HIS A 179 -9.74 -4.99 -21.26
CA HIS A 179 -10.81 -4.70 -22.22
C HIS A 179 -11.78 -3.60 -21.78
N TYR A 180 -11.84 -3.26 -20.49
CA TYR A 180 -12.74 -2.23 -19.96
C TYR A 180 -12.01 -1.33 -18.95
N PRO A 181 -11.73 -0.06 -19.27
CA PRO A 181 -11.25 0.89 -18.27
C PRO A 181 -12.17 0.84 -17.05
N LEU A 182 -11.60 0.63 -15.85
CA LEU A 182 -12.37 0.43 -14.61
C LEU A 182 -13.40 1.55 -14.36
N GLU A 183 -13.10 2.75 -14.85
CA GLU A 183 -13.99 3.91 -14.87
C GLU A 183 -15.37 3.61 -15.52
N ASN A 184 -15.40 2.76 -16.54
CA ASN A 184 -16.63 2.38 -17.26
C ASN A 184 -17.33 1.15 -16.65
N SER A 185 -16.58 0.24 -16.03
CA SER A 185 -17.11 -1.01 -15.46
C SER A 185 -18.05 -0.74 -14.29
N PHE A 186 -17.68 0.22 -13.42
CA PHE A 186 -18.49 0.57 -12.26
C PHE A 186 -19.66 1.52 -12.56
N ALA A 187 -19.60 2.29 -13.64
CA ALA A 187 -20.67 3.21 -14.04
C ALA A 187 -21.90 2.50 -14.64
N SER A 188 -21.71 1.27 -15.17
CA SER A 188 -22.75 0.56 -15.91
C SER A 188 -23.79 -0.16 -15.05
N GLY A 189 -23.57 -0.27 -13.72
CA GLY A 189 -24.49 -0.96 -12.81
C GLY A 189 -24.78 -2.43 -13.18
N ARG A 190 -24.00 -3.03 -14.08
CA ARG A 190 -24.16 -4.43 -14.49
C ARG A 190 -23.23 -5.34 -13.70
N TYR A 191 -23.51 -5.51 -12.41
CA TYR A 191 -23.11 -6.68 -11.63
C TYR A 191 -24.16 -6.92 -10.55
#